data_AF-A0A376RGF7-F1
#
_entry.id   AF-A0A376RGF7-F1
#
_cell.length_a   1.000
_cell.length_b   1.000
_cell.length_c   1.000
_cell.angle_alpha   90.00
_cell.angle_beta   90.00
_cell.angle_gamma   90.00
#
_symmetry.space_group_name_H-M   'P 1'
#
loop_
_entity.id
_entity.type
_entity.pdbx_description
1 polymer ?
#
loop_
_entity_poly.entity_id
_entity_poly.type
_entity_poly.pdbx_seq_one_letter_code
_entity_poly.pdbx_strand_id
1 'polypeptide(L)'
;MGLVAVALGIGGPLGIFAALLHTLNHSLAKTLLFCGSGNVLLKYGTRDLNVVCGMLKIMPFTAVLFGGGALALAGMPPFNIFLSEFMTVTAGLARNHLLIIVLLLLLLTLVLAGLVRMAARVLMGETAAGRLTGVISAG
;
A
#
# COMPACT_ATOMS: atom_id res chain seq x y z
N MET A 1 0.02 -10.43 5.30
CA MET A 1 0.19 -11.85 5.73
C MET A 1 0.85 -11.96 7.10
N GLY A 2 2.01 -11.31 7.36
CA GLY A 2 2.61 -11.30 8.70
C GLY A 2 1.67 -10.77 9.80
N LEU A 3 0.93 -9.69 9.52
CA LEU A 3 -0.04 -9.13 10.48
C LEU A 3 -1.19 -10.10 10.81
N VAL A 4 -1.65 -10.86 9.81
CA VAL A 4 -2.67 -11.91 9.98
C VAL A 4 -2.15 -13.03 10.89
N ALA A 5 -0.89 -13.44 10.69
CA ALA A 5 -0.26 -14.45 11.54
C ALA A 5 -0.14 -13.98 13.00
N VAL A 6 0.23 -12.71 13.23
CA VAL A 6 0.28 -12.12 14.58
C VAL A 6 -1.11 -12.02 15.21
N ALA A 7 -2.11 -11.55 14.46
CA ALA A 7 -3.48 -11.44 14.93
C ALA A 7 -4.08 -12.81 15.32
N LEU A 8 -3.83 -13.85 14.51
CA LEU A 8 -4.21 -15.23 14.84
C LEU A 8 -3.41 -15.78 16.03
N GLY A 9 -2.12 -15.43 16.15
CA GLY A 9 -1.25 -15.86 17.24
C GLY A 9 -1.61 -15.24 18.61
N ILE A 10 -2.04 -13.98 18.63
CA ILE A 10 -2.63 -13.34 19.83
C ILE A 10 -3.95 -14.04 20.22
N GLY A 11 -4.71 -14.45 19.20
CA GLY A 11 -5.95 -15.20 19.38
C GLY A 11 -7.09 -14.39 19.99
N GLY A 12 -8.13 -15.10 20.42
CA GLY A 12 -9.36 -14.51 20.96
C GLY A 12 -10.29 -13.92 19.89
N PRO A 13 -11.52 -13.50 20.27
CA PRO A 13 -12.53 -13.04 19.32
C PRO A 13 -12.07 -11.83 18.50
N LEU A 14 -11.37 -10.88 19.14
CA LEU A 14 -10.85 -9.67 18.49
C LEU A 14 -9.70 -9.98 17.51
N GLY A 15 -8.76 -10.85 17.88
CA GLY A 15 -7.63 -11.22 17.02
C GLY A 15 -8.07 -11.98 15.77
N ILE A 16 -9.02 -12.92 15.93
CA ILE A 16 -9.59 -13.68 14.79
C ILE A 16 -10.37 -12.74 13.86
N PHE A 17 -11.20 -11.86 14.42
CA PHE A 17 -11.94 -10.88 13.62
C PHE A 17 -10.99 -9.93 12.87
N ALA A 18 -9.96 -9.41 13.54
CA ALA A 18 -8.93 -8.57 12.93
C ALA A 18 -8.20 -9.30 11.79
N ALA A 19 -7.84 -10.58 11.99
CA ALA A 19 -7.17 -11.39 10.98
C ALA A 19 -8.03 -11.60 9.73
N LEU A 20 -9.32 -11.92 9.90
CA LEU A 20 -10.26 -12.11 8.79
C LEU A 20 -10.50 -10.79 8.05
N LEU A 21 -10.79 -9.72 8.79
CA LEU A 21 -11.01 -8.39 8.24
C LEU A 21 -9.80 -7.88 7.48
N HIS A 22 -8.59 -8.06 8.03
CA HIS A 22 -7.35 -7.70 7.37
C HIS A 22 -7.16 -8.50 6.08
N THR A 23 -7.36 -9.82 6.13
CA THR A 23 -7.18 -10.70 4.96
C THR A 23 -8.11 -10.30 3.81
N LEU A 24 -9.37 -10.02 4.12
CA LEU A 24 -10.37 -9.65 3.13
C LEU A 24 -10.01 -8.30 2.47
N ASN A 25 -9.78 -7.26 3.28
CA ASN A 25 -9.43 -5.93 2.77
C ASN A 25 -8.09 -5.92 2.03
N HIS A 26 -7.09 -6.61 2.56
CA HIS A 26 -5.77 -6.73 1.93
C HIS A 26 -5.84 -7.50 0.60
N SER A 27 -6.71 -8.50 0.48
CA SER A 27 -6.96 -9.20 -0.79
C SER A 27 -7.60 -8.27 -1.82
N LEU A 28 -8.66 -7.54 -1.43
CA LEU A 28 -9.33 -6.57 -2.32
C LEU A 28 -8.37 -5.49 -2.81
N ALA A 29 -7.59 -4.90 -1.90
CA ALA A 29 -6.61 -3.88 -2.25
C ALA A 29 -5.52 -4.43 -3.17
N LYS A 30 -5.04 -5.66 -2.94
CA LYS A 30 -4.10 -6.32 -3.86
C LYS A 30 -4.71 -6.56 -5.24
N THR A 31 -5.95 -7.00 -5.33
CA THR A 31 -6.64 -7.21 -6.62
C THR A 31 -6.75 -5.91 -7.40
N LEU A 32 -7.09 -4.80 -6.74
CA LEU A 32 -7.12 -3.47 -7.36
C LEU A 32 -5.75 -3.05 -7.88
N LEU A 33 -4.69 -3.23 -7.08
CA LEU A 33 -3.33 -2.88 -7.49
C LEU A 33 -2.80 -3.76 -8.63
N PHE A 34 -3.11 -5.05 -8.63
CA PHE A 34 -2.76 -5.96 -9.72
C PHE A 34 -3.48 -5.59 -11.01
N CYS A 35 -4.79 -5.33 -10.93
CA CYS A 35 -5.58 -4.87 -12.08
C CYS A 35 -5.05 -3.53 -12.61
N GLY A 36 -4.76 -2.58 -11.72
CA GLY A 36 -4.13 -1.30 -12.07
C GLY A 36 -2.76 -1.48 -12.74
N SER A 37 -1.91 -2.39 -12.22
CA SER A 37 -0.62 -2.70 -12.84
C SER A 37 -0.75 -3.33 -14.23
N GLY A 38 -1.81 -4.12 -14.46
CA GLY A 38 -2.15 -4.66 -15.78
C GLY A 38 -2.50 -3.56 -16.78
N ASN A 39 -3.35 -2.60 -16.38
CA ASN A 39 -3.66 -1.43 -17.21
C ASN A 39 -2.41 -0.58 -17.51
N VAL A 40 -1.53 -0.43 -16.52
CA VAL A 40 -0.24 0.25 -16.70
C VAL A 40 0.63 -0.48 -17.71
N LEU A 41 0.73 -1.81 -17.63
CA LEU A 41 1.49 -2.60 -18.59
C LEU A 41 0.92 -2.48 -20.01
N LEU A 42 -0.40 -2.50 -20.17
CA LEU A 42 -1.04 -2.32 -21.48
C LEU A 42 -0.76 -0.93 -22.10
N LYS A 43 -0.61 0.11 -21.27
CA LYS A 43 -0.35 1.48 -21.75
C LYS A 43 1.12 1.77 -22.00
N TYR A 44 2.00 1.36 -21.09
CA TYR A 44 3.44 1.67 -21.14
C TYR A 44 4.25 0.61 -21.88
N GLY A 45 3.74 -0.63 -22.01
CA GLY A 45 4.45 -1.73 -22.66
C GLY A 45 5.70 -2.24 -21.92
N THR A 46 6.03 -1.66 -20.76
CA THR A 46 7.20 -2.00 -19.96
C THR A 46 6.84 -2.22 -18.49
N ARG A 47 7.68 -2.98 -17.79
CA ARG A 47 7.60 -3.25 -16.34
C ARG A 47 8.63 -2.44 -15.56
N ASP A 48 9.40 -1.60 -16.23
CA ASP A 48 10.44 -0.79 -15.60
C ASP A 48 9.83 0.40 -14.84
N LEU A 49 9.93 0.36 -13.52
CA LEU A 49 9.44 1.40 -12.62
C LEU A 49 10.17 2.74 -12.78
N ASN A 50 11.34 2.77 -13.42
CA ASN A 50 12.02 4.03 -13.75
C ASN A 50 11.37 4.76 -14.94
N VAL A 51 10.66 4.01 -15.79
CA VAL A 51 9.94 4.53 -16.96
C VAL A 51 8.48 4.79 -16.63
N VAL A 52 7.88 3.93 -15.80
CA VAL A 52 6.49 4.03 -15.32
C VAL A 52 6.40 5.06 -14.18
N CYS A 53 6.48 6.34 -14.55
CA CYS A 53 6.33 7.48 -13.66
C CYS A 53 5.34 8.51 -14.23
N GLY A 54 4.64 9.21 -13.33
CA GLY A 54 3.73 10.30 -13.71
C GLY A 54 2.38 9.82 -14.22
N MET A 55 1.90 8.67 -13.69
CA MET A 55 0.61 8.09 -14.10
C MET A 55 -0.57 9.06 -13.99
N LEU A 56 -0.53 10.01 -13.04
CA LEU A 56 -1.59 11.02 -12.88
C LEU A 56 -1.82 11.87 -14.14
N LYS A 57 -0.79 12.13 -14.94
CA LYS A 57 -0.90 12.93 -16.18
C LYS A 57 -1.36 12.10 -17.39
N ILE A 58 -0.97 10.82 -17.45
CA ILE A 58 -1.17 9.96 -18.62
C ILE A 58 -2.46 9.13 -18.50
N MET A 59 -2.78 8.65 -17.30
CA MET A 59 -3.94 7.80 -17.02
C MET A 59 -4.56 8.16 -15.66
N PRO A 60 -5.26 9.30 -15.54
CA PRO A 60 -5.74 9.83 -14.26
C PRO A 60 -6.69 8.86 -13.55
N PHE A 61 -7.60 8.19 -14.26
CA PHE A 61 -8.55 7.26 -13.65
C PHE A 61 -7.84 6.04 -13.03
N THR A 62 -6.93 5.40 -13.77
CA THR A 62 -6.13 4.28 -13.25
C THR A 62 -5.19 4.74 -12.14
N ALA A 63 -4.64 5.94 -12.22
CA ALA A 63 -3.79 6.52 -11.19
C ALA A 63 -4.54 6.74 -9.87
N VAL A 64 -5.78 7.26 -9.91
CA VAL A 64 -6.61 7.44 -8.71
C VAL A 64 -6.99 6.09 -8.10
N LEU A 65 -7.39 5.10 -8.89
CA LEU A 65 -7.70 3.75 -8.39
C LEU A 65 -6.46 3.07 -7.79
N PHE A 66 -5.31 3.16 -8.47
CA PHE A 66 -4.05 2.60 -7.98
C PHE A 66 -3.57 3.31 -6.70
N GLY A 67 -3.66 4.64 -6.67
CA GLY A 67 -3.35 5.43 -5.48
C GLY A 67 -4.29 5.15 -4.31
N GLY A 68 -5.59 5.01 -4.58
CA GLY A 68 -6.58 4.60 -3.59
C GLY A 68 -6.29 3.21 -3.02
N GLY A 69 -5.94 2.24 -3.88
CA GLY A 69 -5.51 0.91 -3.44
C GLY A 69 -4.22 0.92 -2.63
N ALA A 70 -3.26 1.78 -2.98
CA ALA A 70 -2.03 1.96 -2.24
C ALA A 70 -2.27 2.64 -0.88
N LEU A 71 -3.15 3.64 -0.81
CA LEU A 71 -3.58 4.28 0.44
C LEU A 71 -4.38 3.33 1.33
N ALA A 72 -5.18 2.44 0.74
CA ALA A 72 -5.85 1.39 1.46
C ALA A 72 -4.84 0.45 2.12
N LEU A 73 -3.87 -0.06 1.36
CA LEU A 73 -2.80 -0.91 1.89
C LEU A 73 -1.90 -0.20 2.89
N ALA A 74 -1.75 1.12 2.79
CA ALA A 74 -1.03 1.95 3.75
C ALA A 74 -1.74 2.03 5.12
N GLY A 75 -2.95 1.49 5.27
CA GLY A 75 -3.67 1.56 6.55
C GLY A 75 -4.00 3.00 6.92
N MET A 76 -4.32 3.85 5.93
CA MET A 76 -4.76 5.21 6.22
C MET A 76 -6.08 5.18 7.02
N PRO A 77 -6.29 6.11 7.99
CA PRO A 77 -7.47 6.13 8.86
C PRO A 77 -8.84 5.94 8.17
N PRO A 78 -9.10 6.47 6.96
CA PRO A 78 -10.40 6.24 6.28
C PRO A 78 -10.59 4.81 5.76
N PHE A 79 -9.58 3.92 5.79
CA PHE A 79 -9.66 2.57 5.23
C PHE A 79 -9.82 1.50 6.31
N ASN A 80 -10.53 0.44 5.95
CA ASN A 80 -10.82 -0.70 6.82
C ASN A 80 -9.56 -1.50 7.21
N ILE A 81 -8.46 -1.36 6.46
CA ILE A 81 -7.15 -1.96 6.82
C ILE A 81 -6.62 -1.36 8.13
N PHE A 82 -6.75 -0.04 8.33
CA PHE A 82 -6.36 0.61 9.59
C PHE A 82 -7.12 0.01 10.78
N LEU A 83 -8.42 -0.23 10.61
CA LEU A 83 -9.27 -0.77 11.66
C LEU A 83 -8.79 -2.15 12.11
N SER A 84 -8.40 -3.01 11.16
CA SER A 84 -7.85 -4.32 11.46
C SER A 84 -6.48 -4.27 12.17
N GLU A 85 -5.63 -3.30 11.82
CA GLU A 85 -4.34 -3.09 12.49
C GLU A 85 -4.54 -2.58 13.92
N PHE A 86 -5.45 -1.62 14.09
CA PHE A 86 -5.81 -1.11 15.41
C PHE A 86 -6.40 -2.20 16.31
N MET A 87 -7.28 -3.05 15.78
CA MET A 87 -7.82 -4.20 16.51
C MET A 87 -6.72 -5.21 16.89
N THR A 88 -5.74 -5.42 16.03
CA THR A 88 -4.60 -6.32 16.32
C THR A 88 -3.74 -5.76 17.45
N VAL A 89 -3.47 -4.45 17.44
CA VAL A 89 -2.69 -3.77 18.49
C VAL A 89 -3.44 -3.78 19.82
N THR A 90 -4.73 -3.47 19.83
CA THR A 90 -5.55 -3.47 21.05
C THR A 90 -5.71 -4.88 21.64
N ALA A 91 -5.88 -5.90 20.80
CA ALA A 91 -5.92 -7.29 21.24
C ALA A 91 -4.57 -7.73 21.85
N GLY A 92 -3.44 -7.33 21.25
CA GLY A 92 -2.11 -7.60 21.79
C GLY A 92 -1.89 -6.93 23.15
N LEU A 93 -2.37 -5.68 23.29
CA LEU A 93 -2.20 -4.89 24.51
C LEU A 93 -3.00 -5.47 25.68
N ALA A 94 -4.23 -5.92 25.41
CA ALA A 94 -5.10 -6.59 26.38
C ALA A 94 -4.50 -7.90 26.93
N ARG A 95 -3.60 -8.55 26.18
CA ARG A 95 -2.89 -9.79 26.58
C ARG A 95 -1.46 -9.52 27.08
N ASN A 96 -1.08 -8.26 27.26
CA ASN A 96 0.23 -7.81 27.77
C ASN A 96 1.44 -8.25 26.92
N HIS A 97 1.26 -8.45 25.60
CA HIS A 97 2.33 -8.85 24.68
C HIS A 97 3.11 -7.64 24.12
N LEU A 98 3.67 -6.82 25.01
CA LEU A 98 4.28 -5.52 24.65
C LEU A 98 5.41 -5.63 23.62
N LEU A 99 6.30 -6.61 23.72
CA LEU A 99 7.39 -6.81 22.76
C LEU A 99 6.88 -7.05 21.33
N ILE A 100 5.82 -7.86 21.20
CA ILE A 100 5.23 -8.19 19.89
C ILE A 100 4.58 -6.95 19.28
N ILE A 101 3.91 -6.13 20.10
CA ILE A 101 3.25 -4.90 19.63
C ILE A 101 4.27 -3.87 19.19
N VAL A 102 5.32 -3.64 19.98
CA VAL A 102 6.38 -2.67 19.63
C VAL A 102 7.05 -3.08 18.31
N LEU A 103 7.38 -4.36 18.16
CA LEU A 103 7.94 -4.88 16.93
C LEU A 103 6.96 -4.72 15.75
N LEU A 104 5.68 -5.04 15.96
CA LEU A 104 4.64 -4.93 14.94
C LEU A 104 4.45 -3.48 14.47
N LEU A 105 4.41 -2.51 15.40
CA LEU A 105 4.33 -1.09 15.07
C LEU A 105 5.56 -0.61 14.28
N LEU A 106 6.76 -1.04 14.66
CA LEU A 106 7.99 -0.68 13.96
C LEU A 106 7.97 -1.23 12.52
N LEU A 107 7.62 -2.51 12.35
CA LEU A 107 7.47 -3.11 11.02
C LEU A 107 6.38 -2.44 10.19
N LEU A 108 5.25 -2.08 10.80
CA LEU A 108 4.17 -1.35 10.13
C LEU A 108 4.64 0.01 9.62
N THR A 109 5.36 0.79 10.43
CA THR A 109 5.90 2.09 9.99
C THR A 109 6.86 1.94 8.82
N LEU A 110 7.69 0.89 8.81
CA LEU A 110 8.62 0.63 7.71
C LEU A 110 7.89 0.28 6.41
N VAL A 111 6.88 -0.60 6.49
CA VAL A 111 6.05 -0.99 5.35
C VAL A 111 5.28 0.21 4.80
N LEU A 112 4.68 1.00 5.68
CA LEU A 112 3.97 2.24 5.35
C LEU A 112 4.88 3.22 4.61
N ALA A 113 6.07 3.49 5.17
CA ALA A 113 7.04 4.39 4.57
C ALA A 113 7.56 3.88 3.22
N GLY A 114 7.73 2.56 3.05
CA GLY A 114 8.11 1.95 1.78
C GLY A 114 7.01 2.11 0.72
N LEU A 115 5.77 1.79 1.08
CA LEU A 115 4.62 1.84 0.18
C LEU A 115 4.30 3.26 -0.26
N VAL A 116 4.28 4.22 0.66
CA VAL A 116 4.04 5.64 0.35
C VAL A 116 5.11 6.18 -0.59
N ARG A 117 6.40 5.86 -0.35
CA ARG A 117 7.49 6.28 -1.25
C ARG A 117 7.35 5.67 -2.64
N MET A 118 6.99 4.40 -2.73
CA MET A 118 6.77 3.72 -4.02
C MET A 118 5.57 4.32 -4.77
N ALA A 119 4.43 4.49 -4.09
CA ALA A 119 3.23 5.07 -4.66
C ALA A 119 3.46 6.51 -5.13
N ALA A 120 4.15 7.34 -4.34
CA ALA A 120 4.49 8.70 -4.72
C ALA A 120 5.37 8.75 -5.98
N ARG A 121 6.39 7.89 -6.08
CA ARG A 121 7.25 7.81 -7.28
C ARG A 121 6.50 7.40 -8.54
N VAL A 122 5.61 6.41 -8.45
CA VAL A 122 4.85 5.90 -9.61
C VAL A 122 3.75 6.88 -10.05
N LEU A 123 3.06 7.50 -9.09
CA LEU A 123 1.92 8.39 -9.38
C LEU A 123 2.37 9.81 -9.75
N MET A 124 3.33 10.36 -9.01
CA MET A 124 3.76 11.76 -9.09
C MET A 124 5.16 11.95 -9.68
N GLY A 125 5.93 10.88 -9.91
CA GLY A 125 7.28 10.98 -10.45
C GLY A 125 7.31 11.64 -11.83
N GLU A 126 8.42 12.30 -12.15
CA GLU A 126 8.62 12.91 -13.46
C GLU A 126 8.77 11.83 -14.54
N THR A 127 7.84 11.83 -15.49
CA THR A 127 7.87 10.95 -16.66
C THR A 127 9.16 11.17 -17.44
N ALA A 128 9.78 10.10 -17.96
CA ALA A 128 10.97 10.20 -18.82
C ALA A 128 10.79 11.15 -20.02
N ALA A 129 9.55 11.36 -20.50
CA ALA A 129 9.22 12.36 -21.52
C ALA A 129 9.49 13.82 -21.07
N GLY A 130 9.34 14.15 -19.79
CA GLY A 130 9.72 15.46 -19.22
C GLY A 130 11.24 15.65 -19.16
N ARG A 131 12.00 14.56 -19.10
CA ARG A 131 13.46 14.57 -19.13
C ARG A 131 14.00 14.90 -20.53
N LEU A 132 13.24 14.59 -21.59
CA LEU A 132 13.60 14.94 -22.97
C LEU A 132 13.23 16.40 -23.32
N THR A 133 12.10 16.92 -22.85
CA THR A 133 11.73 18.34 -23.06
C THR A 133 12.55 19.31 -22.19
N GLY A 134 12.99 18.91 -21.00
CA GLY A 134 13.92 19.71 -20.19
C GLY A 134 15.32 19.84 -20.80
N VAL A 135 15.75 18.85 -21.59
CA VAL A 135 17.04 18.88 -22.32
C VAL A 135 16.92 19.69 -23.62
N ILE A 136 15.74 19.71 -24.27
CA ILE A 136 15.51 20.48 -25.50
C ILE A 136 15.27 21.98 -25.24
N SER A 137 14.78 22.36 -24.05
CA SER A 137 14.60 23.78 -23.67
C SER A 137 15.86 24.46 -23.10
N ALA A 138 16.94 23.70 -22.91
CA ALA A 138 18.21 24.17 -22.34
C ALA A 138 19.37 24.16 -23.35
N GLY A 139 19.09 23.91 -24.63
CA GLY A 139 20.04 24.06 -25.75
C GLY A 139 19.49 25.02 -26.79
#